data_AF-A0A0Q4G9G0-F1
#
_entry.id   AF-A0A0Q4G9G0-F1
#
_cell.length_a   1.000
_cell.length_b   1.000
_cell.length_c   1.000
_cell.angle_alpha   90.00
_cell.angle_beta   90.00
_cell.angle_gamma   90.00
#
_symmetry.space_group_name_H-M   'P 1'
#
loop_
_entity.id
_entity.type
_entity.pdbx_description
1 polymer ?
#
loop_
_entity_poly.entity_id
_entity_poly.type
_entity_poly.pdbx_seq_one_letter_code
_entity_poly.pdbx_strand_id
1 'polypeptide(L)'
;MPGGLAAGMGARVVTGGMTGTIGYLTDGRDTGRERFEILHHADGHVLRAVCEIDDEALLRDVTLAMDADWRARDGFCRIVKAGVPYATMWFDIGDDSVRMAARVGTRASNVTLPTPTRIPYLGLHPLQGDALIAAIRGTEDPGRFIGIAAVTNSVSPNGDEACGAVPLRIDVAYLGREAISVVAGDFVARRYAIRWRDDWPAADLWVRDSDFTFLRMRWDQVSTVYELTSVTTLP
;
A
#
# COMPACT_ATOMS: atom_id res chain seq x y z
N MET A 1 28.92 -2.60 30.55
CA MET A 1 27.83 -2.55 31.54
C MET A 1 26.53 -2.84 30.81
N PRO A 2 25.91 -4.01 30.99
CA PRO A 2 24.63 -4.32 30.33
C PRO A 2 23.52 -3.57 31.09
N GLY A 3 22.91 -2.59 30.43
CA GLY A 3 21.70 -1.93 30.93
C GLY A 3 20.53 -2.89 30.79
N GLY A 4 20.00 -3.36 31.92
CA GLY A 4 18.87 -4.27 31.98
C GLY A 4 17.63 -3.63 31.37
N LEU A 5 17.03 -4.32 30.39
CA LEU A 5 15.63 -4.13 30.04
C LEU A 5 14.81 -4.60 31.25
N ALA A 6 14.31 -3.65 32.03
CA ALA A 6 13.27 -3.93 33.00
C ALA A 6 12.10 -4.57 32.25
N ALA A 7 11.80 -5.83 32.56
CA ALA A 7 10.64 -6.53 32.07
C ALA A 7 9.39 -5.85 32.64
N GLY A 8 8.86 -4.87 31.90
CA GLY A 8 7.52 -4.35 32.14
C GLY A 8 6.51 -5.47 31.94
N MET A 9 5.62 -5.65 32.91
CA MET A 9 4.45 -6.53 32.88
C MET A 9 3.77 -6.50 31.51
N GLY A 10 3.34 -7.67 31.02
CA GLY A 10 2.84 -7.91 29.67
C GLY A 10 1.76 -6.93 29.21
N ALA A 11 2.20 -5.82 28.62
CA ALA A 11 1.34 -4.94 27.85
C ALA A 11 1.18 -5.55 26.46
N ARG A 12 -0.05 -5.54 25.95
CA ARG A 12 -0.33 -6.00 24.59
C ARG A 12 0.41 -5.06 23.61
N VAL A 13 1.31 -5.62 22.80
CA VAL A 13 2.10 -4.86 21.81
C VAL A 13 1.19 -4.30 20.70
N VAL A 14 0.25 -5.13 20.23
CA VAL A 14 -0.78 -4.73 19.27
C VAL A 14 -1.95 -4.11 20.02
N THR A 15 -2.28 -2.88 19.70
CA THR A 15 -3.33 -2.08 20.36
C THR A 15 -4.66 -2.09 19.61
N GLY A 16 -4.71 -2.73 18.45
CA GLY A 16 -5.88 -2.84 17.58
C GLY A 16 -5.44 -3.18 16.16
N GLY A 17 -6.40 -3.28 15.24
CA GLY A 17 -6.09 -3.49 13.83
C GLY A 17 -7.26 -3.96 13.02
N MET A 18 -6.98 -4.53 11.87
CA MET A 18 -7.97 -5.16 11.02
C MET A 18 -7.34 -6.19 10.08
N THR A 19 -8.12 -7.15 9.65
CA THR A 19 -7.80 -8.06 8.54
C THR A 19 -8.87 -7.97 7.49
N GLY A 20 -8.54 -8.10 6.20
CA GLY A 20 -9.54 -8.11 5.15
C GLY A 20 -9.10 -8.82 3.88
N THR A 21 -10.07 -8.97 2.98
CA THR A 21 -9.85 -9.49 1.63
C THR A 21 -10.42 -8.51 0.60
N ILE A 22 -9.65 -8.23 -0.46
CA ILE A 22 -10.07 -7.47 -1.63
C ILE A 22 -10.15 -8.45 -2.80
N GLY A 23 -11.27 -8.48 -3.50
CA GLY A 23 -11.48 -9.31 -4.71
C GLY A 23 -11.19 -8.52 -5.98
N TYR A 24 -10.63 -9.19 -6.98
CA TYR A 24 -10.29 -8.59 -8.27
C TYR A 24 -11.26 -9.16 -9.30
N LEU A 25 -12.04 -8.28 -9.92
CA LEU A 25 -13.14 -8.67 -10.79
C LEU A 25 -12.95 -8.08 -12.18
N THR A 26 -12.55 -8.91 -13.15
CA THR A 26 -12.44 -8.51 -14.56
C THR A 26 -13.66 -9.03 -15.31
N ASP A 27 -14.46 -8.14 -15.89
CA ASP A 27 -15.70 -8.49 -16.59
C ASP A 27 -16.64 -9.41 -15.78
N GLY A 28 -16.67 -9.20 -14.45
CA GLY A 28 -17.47 -9.98 -13.50
C GLY A 28 -16.91 -11.35 -13.12
N ARG A 29 -15.70 -11.71 -13.55
CA ARG A 29 -14.99 -12.94 -13.15
C ARG A 29 -13.93 -12.63 -12.11
N ASP A 30 -13.76 -13.54 -11.14
CA ASP A 30 -12.63 -13.50 -10.20
C ASP A 30 -11.32 -13.75 -10.95
N THR A 31 -10.41 -12.81 -10.86
CA THR A 31 -9.08 -12.84 -11.51
C THR A 31 -7.94 -12.68 -10.51
N GLY A 32 -8.26 -12.72 -9.22
CA GLY A 32 -7.29 -12.51 -8.16
C GLY A 32 -7.88 -11.94 -6.89
N ARG A 33 -7.00 -11.78 -5.90
CA ARG A 33 -7.36 -11.30 -4.57
C ARG A 33 -6.17 -10.71 -3.82
N GLU A 34 -6.45 -9.86 -2.85
CA GLU A 34 -5.50 -9.44 -1.83
C GLU A 34 -6.02 -9.79 -0.45
N ARG A 35 -5.20 -10.44 0.36
CA ARG A 35 -5.44 -10.64 1.79
C ARG A 35 -4.52 -9.74 2.56
N PHE A 36 -5.06 -8.89 3.43
CA PHE A 36 -4.27 -7.93 4.19
C PHE A 36 -4.56 -7.96 5.69
N GLU A 37 -3.61 -7.45 6.45
CA GLU A 37 -3.69 -7.19 7.88
C GLU A 37 -3.03 -5.85 8.18
N ILE A 38 -3.71 -4.97 8.92
CA ILE A 38 -3.12 -3.78 9.52
C ILE A 38 -3.10 -3.98 11.03
N LEU A 39 -1.92 -3.87 11.63
CA LEU A 39 -1.70 -3.92 13.07
C LEU A 39 -1.34 -2.54 13.58
N HIS A 40 -2.04 -2.07 14.60
CA HIS A 40 -1.71 -0.84 15.32
C HIS A 40 -0.84 -1.16 16.52
N HIS A 41 0.15 -0.32 16.78
CA HIS A 41 0.94 -0.33 18.01
C HIS A 41 1.20 1.10 18.49
N ALA A 42 1.77 1.25 19.69
CA ALA A 42 1.94 2.56 20.34
C ALA A 42 2.76 3.60 19.54
N ASP A 43 3.53 3.16 18.55
CA ASP A 43 4.45 4.00 17.77
C ASP A 43 4.17 3.93 16.26
N GLY A 44 3.01 3.38 15.86
CA GLY A 44 2.62 3.34 14.47
C GLY A 44 1.86 2.09 14.04
N HIS A 45 2.12 1.68 12.80
CA HIS A 45 1.28 0.76 12.05
C HIS A 45 2.14 -0.22 11.25
N VAL A 46 1.68 -1.46 11.13
CA VAL A 46 2.27 -2.45 10.22
C VAL A 46 1.17 -2.98 9.30
N LEU A 47 1.34 -2.80 7.99
CA LEU A 47 0.54 -3.45 6.97
C LEU A 47 1.26 -4.72 6.49
N ARG A 48 0.52 -5.81 6.35
CA ARG A 48 0.91 -7.01 5.63
C ARG A 48 -0.11 -7.28 4.54
N ALA A 49 0.33 -7.65 3.35
CA ALA A 49 -0.57 -7.96 2.25
C ALA A 49 0.01 -9.06 1.36
N VAL A 50 -0.83 -10.02 0.98
CA VAL A 50 -0.52 -11.03 -0.03
C VAL A 50 -1.50 -10.84 -1.18
N CYS A 51 -0.99 -10.49 -2.35
CA CYS A 51 -1.76 -10.28 -3.56
C CYS A 51 -1.53 -11.46 -4.52
N GLU A 52 -2.59 -12.04 -5.04
CA GLU A 52 -2.60 -13.08 -6.04
C GLU A 52 -3.31 -12.50 -7.27
N ILE A 53 -2.60 -12.39 -8.41
CA ILE A 53 -3.17 -12.00 -9.71
C ILE A 53 -3.12 -13.25 -10.59
N ASP A 54 -4.24 -13.97 -10.66
CA ASP A 54 -4.27 -15.32 -11.22
C ASP A 54 -3.99 -15.33 -12.72
N ASP A 55 -4.59 -14.39 -13.45
CA ASP A 55 -4.46 -14.28 -14.91
C ASP A 55 -3.01 -14.00 -15.35
N GLU A 56 -2.21 -13.38 -14.47
CA GLU A 56 -0.80 -13.06 -14.69
C GLU A 56 0.15 -14.07 -14.00
N ALA A 57 -0.42 -15.07 -13.33
CA ALA A 57 0.31 -16.02 -12.47
C ALA A 57 1.29 -15.30 -11.51
N LEU A 58 0.87 -14.18 -10.93
CA LEU A 58 1.69 -13.31 -10.10
C LEU A 58 1.29 -13.42 -8.63
N LEU A 59 2.26 -13.67 -7.76
CA LEU A 59 2.10 -13.51 -6.32
C LEU A 59 3.01 -12.40 -5.82
N ARG A 60 2.44 -11.52 -5.01
CA ARG A 60 3.14 -10.46 -4.28
C ARG A 60 2.92 -10.64 -2.79
N ASP A 61 3.99 -10.50 -2.01
CA ASP A 61 3.96 -10.54 -0.55
C ASP A 61 4.67 -9.31 -0.01
N VAL A 62 3.94 -8.48 0.73
CA VAL A 62 4.36 -7.15 1.17
C VAL A 62 4.22 -7.00 2.68
N THR A 63 5.21 -6.35 3.28
CA THR A 63 5.11 -5.76 4.62
C THR A 63 5.51 -4.29 4.54
N LEU A 64 4.77 -3.40 5.20
CA LEU A 64 5.05 -1.97 5.27
C LEU A 64 4.94 -1.52 6.73
N ALA A 65 6.01 -0.94 7.27
CA ALA A 65 5.99 -0.31 8.58
C ALA A 65 5.84 1.21 8.45
N MET A 66 5.01 1.80 9.29
CA MET A 66 4.69 3.24 9.28
C MET A 66 4.71 3.82 10.69
N ASP A 67 4.96 5.13 10.78
CA ASP A 67 4.77 5.87 12.03
C ASP A 67 3.29 6.13 12.34
N ALA A 68 3.00 6.75 13.49
CA ALA A 68 1.64 7.09 13.93
C ALA A 68 0.88 8.05 13.00
N ASP A 69 1.59 8.76 12.11
CA ASP A 69 1.01 9.64 11.08
C ASP A 69 0.92 8.94 9.71
N TRP A 70 1.06 7.61 9.67
CA TRP A 70 1.03 6.78 8.46
C TRP A 70 2.17 7.02 7.47
N ARG A 71 3.26 7.67 7.86
CA ARG A 71 4.43 7.85 6.99
C ARG A 71 5.31 6.61 7.00
N ALA A 72 5.82 6.24 5.84
CA ALA A 72 6.64 5.04 5.67
C ALA A 72 7.96 5.10 6.48
N ARG A 73 8.27 4.00 7.16
CA ARG A 73 9.55 3.76 7.86
C ARG A 73 10.42 2.76 7.12
N ASP A 74 9.84 1.62 6.76
CA ASP A 74 10.50 0.56 6.00
C ASP A 74 9.46 -0.29 5.27
N GLY A 75 9.92 -1.15 4.36
CA GLY A 75 9.05 -2.09 3.69
C GLY A 75 9.78 -3.27 3.09
N PHE A 76 9.03 -4.33 2.83
CA PHE A 76 9.48 -5.54 2.20
C PHE A 76 8.51 -5.89 1.07
N CYS A 77 9.02 -6.32 -0.08
CA CYS A 77 8.22 -6.80 -1.18
C CYS A 77 8.91 -8.01 -1.83
N ARG A 78 8.16 -9.12 -1.92
CA ARG A 78 8.53 -10.31 -2.68
C ARG A 78 7.57 -10.49 -3.84
N ILE A 79 8.12 -10.86 -4.99
CA ILE A 79 7.36 -11.16 -6.20
C ILE A 79 7.74 -12.55 -6.69
N VAL A 80 6.73 -13.37 -6.97
CA VAL A 80 6.82 -14.69 -7.60
C VAL A 80 6.03 -14.63 -8.91
N LYS A 81 6.64 -15.05 -10.01
CA LYS A 81 5.99 -15.11 -11.34
C LYS A 81 5.93 -16.56 -11.80
N ALA A 82 4.74 -17.03 -12.17
CA ALA A 82 4.50 -18.40 -12.62
C ALA A 82 5.12 -19.46 -11.67
N GLY A 83 5.01 -19.24 -10.36
CA GLY A 83 5.59 -20.13 -9.34
C GLY A 83 7.11 -20.01 -9.11
N VAL A 84 7.80 -19.10 -9.81
CA VAL A 84 9.25 -18.90 -9.69
C VAL A 84 9.55 -17.59 -8.95
N PRO A 85 10.36 -17.61 -7.88
CA PRO A 85 10.80 -16.38 -7.21
C PRO A 85 11.50 -15.44 -8.20
N TYR A 86 10.97 -14.22 -8.34
CA TYR A 86 11.47 -13.23 -9.29
C TYR A 86 12.18 -12.08 -8.58
N ALA A 87 11.56 -11.46 -7.59
CA ALA A 87 12.15 -10.35 -6.86
C ALA A 87 11.95 -10.47 -5.36
N THR A 88 12.92 -9.97 -4.59
CA THR A 88 12.82 -9.77 -3.15
C THR A 88 13.54 -8.48 -2.83
N MET A 89 12.84 -7.53 -2.23
CA MET A 89 13.31 -6.16 -1.99
C MET A 89 12.99 -5.78 -0.55
N TRP A 90 13.94 -5.15 0.11
CA TRP A 90 13.79 -4.52 1.41
C TRP A 90 14.17 -3.05 1.28
N PHE A 91 13.32 -2.18 1.80
CA PHE A 91 13.41 -0.72 1.75
C PHE A 91 13.53 -0.18 3.16
N ASP A 92 14.41 0.81 3.33
CA ASP A 92 14.63 1.51 4.59
C ASP A 92 14.61 3.02 4.33
N ILE A 93 13.67 3.72 4.96
CA ILE A 93 13.38 5.12 4.71
C ILE A 93 14.10 5.96 5.76
N GLY A 94 15.12 6.69 5.32
CA GLY A 94 15.84 7.68 6.10
C GLY A 94 15.22 9.08 5.99
N ASP A 95 15.88 10.05 6.62
CA ASP A 95 15.43 11.45 6.62
C ASP A 95 15.74 12.19 5.32
N ASP A 96 16.68 11.69 4.53
CA ASP A 96 17.19 12.30 3.30
C ASP A 96 17.54 11.25 2.22
N SER A 97 17.12 9.99 2.44
CA SER A 97 17.45 8.90 1.53
C SER A 97 16.52 7.71 1.69
N VAL A 98 16.41 6.93 0.63
CA VAL A 98 15.80 5.60 0.63
C VAL A 98 16.86 4.58 0.29
N ARG A 99 17.12 3.65 1.21
CA ARG A 99 18.00 2.51 0.98
C ARG A 99 17.18 1.32 0.54
N MET A 100 17.70 0.58 -0.44
CA MET A 100 17.09 -0.67 -0.88
C MET A 100 18.15 -1.76 -1.00
N ALA A 101 17.91 -2.90 -0.36
CA ALA A 101 18.62 -4.15 -0.63
C ALA A 101 17.68 -5.10 -1.38
N ALA A 102 18.12 -5.64 -2.51
CA ALA A 102 17.27 -6.44 -3.37
C ALA A 102 17.98 -7.62 -4.04
N ARG A 103 17.20 -8.62 -4.41
CA ARG A 103 17.53 -9.63 -5.40
C ARG A 103 16.45 -9.62 -6.48
N VAL A 104 16.82 -9.40 -7.73
CA VAL A 104 15.91 -9.44 -8.90
C VAL A 104 16.49 -10.42 -9.91
N GLY A 105 15.74 -11.48 -10.21
CA GLY A 105 16.25 -12.69 -10.83
C GLY A 105 17.46 -13.22 -10.05
N THR A 106 18.61 -13.33 -10.72
CA THR A 106 19.87 -13.77 -10.11
C THR A 106 20.71 -12.62 -9.56
N ARG A 107 20.36 -11.37 -9.84
CA ARG A 107 21.16 -10.18 -9.51
C ARG A 107 20.84 -9.66 -8.12
N ALA A 108 21.85 -9.55 -7.27
CA ALA A 108 21.77 -8.76 -6.04
C ALA A 108 22.01 -7.28 -6.34
N SER A 109 21.32 -6.39 -5.63
CA SER A 109 21.43 -4.94 -5.77
C SER A 109 21.34 -4.29 -4.39
N ASN A 110 22.18 -3.28 -4.15
CA ASN A 110 22.05 -2.38 -3.02
C ASN A 110 22.07 -0.96 -3.59
N VAL A 111 21.03 -0.19 -3.30
CA VAL A 111 20.83 1.17 -3.82
C VAL A 111 20.63 2.10 -2.64
N THR A 112 21.22 3.29 -2.72
CA THR A 112 20.84 4.43 -1.87
C THR A 112 20.38 5.53 -2.80
N LEU A 113 19.11 5.90 -2.69
CA LEU A 113 18.48 6.95 -3.46
C LEU A 113 18.38 8.20 -2.58
N PRO A 114 19.09 9.29 -2.88
CA PRO A 114 18.94 10.54 -2.15
C PRO A 114 17.54 11.13 -2.35
N THR A 115 16.96 11.66 -1.28
CA THR A 115 15.67 12.39 -1.31
C THR A 115 15.83 13.72 -0.57
N PRO A 116 15.12 14.80 -0.97
CA PRO A 116 15.26 16.09 -0.30
C PRO A 116 14.85 16.07 1.18
N THR A 117 13.90 15.19 1.51
CA THR A 117 13.40 14.91 2.86
C THR A 117 12.94 13.45 2.92
N ARG A 118 12.57 12.96 4.10
CA ARG A 118 11.87 11.69 4.30
C ARG A 118 10.68 11.63 3.37
N ILE A 119 10.59 10.59 2.55
CA ILE A 119 9.42 10.40 1.69
C ILE A 119 8.21 10.05 2.55
N PRO A 120 7.04 10.65 2.31
CA PRO A 120 5.83 10.32 3.06
C PRO A 120 5.27 8.94 2.70
N TYR A 121 5.48 8.46 1.47
CA TYR A 121 4.79 7.28 0.95
C TYR A 121 5.73 6.31 0.23
N LEU A 122 5.61 5.01 0.53
CA LEU A 122 6.32 3.91 -0.14
C LEU A 122 5.28 3.02 -0.86
N GLY A 123 5.23 3.11 -2.19
CA GLY A 123 4.28 2.36 -3.02
C GLY A 123 4.79 0.96 -3.34
N LEU A 124 4.31 -0.06 -2.62
CA LEU A 124 4.69 -1.46 -2.86
C LEU A 124 3.61 -2.29 -3.57
N HIS A 125 2.56 -1.63 -4.06
CA HIS A 125 1.46 -2.22 -4.85
C HIS A 125 0.56 -3.28 -4.18
N PRO A 126 0.35 -3.33 -2.86
CA PRO A 126 -0.92 -3.83 -2.35
C PRO A 126 -1.98 -2.71 -2.43
N LEU A 127 -3.19 -3.04 -2.82
CA LEU A 127 -4.33 -2.11 -2.92
C LEU A 127 -4.66 -1.49 -1.57
N GLN A 128 -4.57 -2.25 -0.48
CA GLN A 128 -4.69 -1.69 0.87
C GLN A 128 -3.56 -0.70 1.18
N GLY A 129 -2.34 -0.92 0.64
CA GLY A 129 -1.24 0.04 0.77
C GLY A 129 -1.50 1.31 -0.03
N ASP A 130 -1.99 1.19 -1.26
CA ASP A 130 -2.43 2.32 -2.08
C ASP A 130 -3.55 3.12 -1.42
N ALA A 131 -4.40 2.47 -0.63
CA ALA A 131 -5.41 3.13 0.18
C ALA A 131 -4.82 4.13 1.19
N LEU A 132 -3.63 3.85 1.72
CA LEU A 132 -3.00 4.65 2.78
C LEU A 132 -2.46 5.99 2.28
N ILE A 133 -2.34 6.19 0.97
CA ILE A 133 -2.01 7.52 0.42
C ILE A 133 -3.08 8.56 0.80
N ALA A 134 -4.31 8.13 1.10
CA ALA A 134 -5.38 8.98 1.61
C ALA A 134 -5.03 9.62 2.96
N ALA A 135 -4.30 8.91 3.84
CA ALA A 135 -3.85 9.47 5.12
C ALA A 135 -2.84 10.60 4.92
N ILE A 136 -1.97 10.46 3.92
CA ILE A 136 -0.98 11.48 3.54
C ILE A 136 -1.64 12.66 2.83
N ARG A 137 -2.62 12.41 1.95
CA ARG A 137 -3.31 13.47 1.20
C ARG A 137 -4.21 14.33 2.09
N GLY A 138 -4.88 13.72 3.07
CA GLY A 138 -5.91 14.38 3.87
C GLY A 138 -7.10 14.86 3.03
N THR A 139 -7.94 15.72 3.61
CA THR A 139 -9.22 16.16 3.01
C THR A 139 -9.26 17.63 2.62
N GLU A 140 -8.13 18.34 2.75
CA GLU A 140 -8.04 19.76 2.40
C GLU A 140 -8.07 19.98 0.89
N ASP A 141 -8.57 21.14 0.46
CA ASP A 141 -8.73 21.54 -0.95
C ASP A 141 -9.39 20.45 -1.84
N PRO A 142 -10.68 20.12 -1.64
CA PRO A 142 -11.37 19.12 -2.46
C PRO A 142 -11.27 19.43 -3.97
N GLY A 143 -11.03 18.40 -4.78
CA GLY A 143 -10.85 18.47 -6.23
C GLY A 143 -9.45 18.91 -6.68
N ARG A 144 -8.61 19.44 -5.77
CA ARG A 144 -7.25 19.85 -6.10
C ARG A 144 -6.28 18.67 -6.01
N PHE A 145 -5.57 18.40 -7.10
CA PHE A 145 -4.45 17.47 -7.11
C PHE A 145 -3.26 18.06 -6.34
N ILE A 146 -2.74 17.26 -5.40
CA ILE A 146 -1.49 17.53 -4.68
C ILE A 146 -0.57 16.36 -4.95
N GLY A 147 0.66 16.65 -5.37
CA GLY A 147 1.65 15.63 -5.63
C GLY A 147 2.38 15.21 -4.37
N ILE A 148 2.34 13.91 -4.12
CA ILE A 148 2.97 13.24 -2.98
C ILE A 148 4.26 12.61 -3.48
N ALA A 149 5.38 13.01 -2.88
CA ALA A 149 6.67 12.38 -3.16
C ALA A 149 6.66 10.93 -2.66
N ALA A 150 7.13 10.01 -3.48
CA ALA A 150 7.13 8.60 -3.16
C ALA A 150 8.34 7.88 -3.75
N VAL A 151 8.57 6.67 -3.25
CA VAL A 151 9.37 5.66 -3.95
C VAL A 151 8.48 4.44 -4.16
N THR A 152 8.62 3.78 -5.29
CA THR A 152 7.90 2.55 -5.63
C THR A 152 8.86 1.41 -5.93
N ASN A 153 8.41 0.17 -5.76
CA ASN A 153 9.17 -1.00 -6.20
C ASN A 153 9.14 -1.19 -7.73
N SER A 154 8.17 -0.58 -8.42
CA SER A 154 8.01 -0.62 -9.88
C SER A 154 7.00 0.43 -10.36
N VAL A 155 7.14 0.88 -11.61
CA VAL A 155 6.19 1.78 -12.28
C VAL A 155 5.28 1.07 -13.28
N SER A 156 5.40 -0.26 -13.44
CA SER A 156 4.44 -1.00 -14.26
C SER A 156 3.07 -1.02 -13.58
N PRO A 157 1.95 -1.11 -14.34
CA PRO A 157 0.61 -1.17 -13.76
C PRO A 157 0.45 -2.28 -12.73
N ASN A 158 1.04 -3.44 -13.00
CA ASN A 158 1.04 -4.58 -12.10
C ASN A 158 2.23 -4.58 -11.13
N GLY A 159 3.05 -3.53 -11.05
CA GLY A 159 4.10 -3.38 -10.03
C GLY A 159 5.19 -4.46 -10.03
N ASP A 160 5.46 -5.10 -11.17
CA ASP A 160 6.21 -6.34 -11.28
C ASP A 160 7.30 -6.33 -12.37
N GLU A 161 7.43 -5.24 -13.11
CA GLU A 161 8.49 -5.05 -14.11
C GLU A 161 9.54 -4.05 -13.63
N ALA A 162 10.76 -4.15 -14.14
CA ALA A 162 11.84 -3.20 -13.83
C ALA A 162 12.02 -2.92 -12.32
N CYS A 163 11.93 -3.97 -11.49
CA CYS A 163 11.88 -3.85 -10.04
C CYS A 163 13.12 -3.15 -9.46
N GLY A 164 12.90 -2.20 -8.54
CA GLY A 164 13.96 -1.42 -7.90
C GLY A 164 13.41 -0.33 -6.99
N ALA A 165 14.26 0.63 -6.59
CA ALA A 165 13.82 1.82 -5.88
C ALA A 165 13.64 2.95 -6.89
N VAL A 166 12.39 3.20 -7.30
CA VAL A 166 12.07 4.18 -8.34
C VAL A 166 11.38 5.39 -7.71
N PRO A 167 11.97 6.60 -7.77
CA PRO A 167 11.29 7.80 -7.31
C PRO A 167 10.13 8.13 -8.23
N LEU A 168 9.01 8.55 -7.64
CA LEU A 168 7.86 9.07 -8.38
C LEU A 168 7.14 10.15 -7.57
N ARG A 169 6.27 10.89 -8.26
CA ARG A 169 5.33 11.83 -7.66
C ARG A 169 3.94 11.35 -8.02
N ILE A 170 3.13 11.05 -7.01
CA ILE A 170 1.76 10.58 -7.20
C ILE A 170 0.83 11.76 -6.94
N ASP A 171 0.08 12.19 -7.94
CA ASP A 171 -0.88 13.27 -7.80
C ASP A 171 -2.20 12.73 -7.24
N VAL A 172 -2.66 13.28 -6.12
CA VAL A 172 -3.86 12.83 -5.43
C VAL A 172 -4.80 13.99 -5.15
N ALA A 173 -6.09 13.82 -5.45
CA ALA A 173 -7.15 14.78 -5.13
C ALA A 173 -8.20 14.11 -4.25
N TYR A 174 -8.56 14.75 -3.12
CA TYR A 174 -9.73 14.36 -2.35
C TYR A 174 -11.01 14.82 -3.05
N LEU A 175 -11.98 13.94 -3.26
CA LEU A 175 -13.20 14.22 -4.04
C LEU A 175 -14.45 14.37 -3.18
N GLY A 176 -14.40 14.00 -1.91
CA GLY A 176 -15.52 14.14 -0.99
C GLY A 176 -15.80 12.87 -0.17
N ARG A 177 -16.87 12.95 0.61
CA ARG A 177 -17.36 11.88 1.48
C ARG A 177 -18.70 11.39 0.97
N GLU A 178 -18.87 10.09 0.84
CA GLU A 178 -20.11 9.48 0.36
C GLU A 178 -20.36 8.12 1.02
N ALA A 179 -21.61 7.67 1.02
CA ALA A 179 -21.94 6.30 1.43
C ALA A 179 -21.82 5.37 0.22
N ILE A 180 -21.15 4.23 0.38
CA ILE A 180 -21.04 3.21 -0.66
C ILE A 180 -21.33 1.82 -0.08
N SER A 181 -21.89 0.97 -0.93
CA SER A 181 -22.02 -0.47 -0.67
C SER A 181 -20.94 -1.20 -1.43
N VAL A 182 -20.22 -2.09 -0.75
CA VAL A 182 -19.29 -3.07 -1.31
C VAL A 182 -19.67 -4.47 -0.84
N VAL A 183 -19.00 -5.52 -1.34
CA VAL A 183 -19.33 -6.90 -0.96
C VAL A 183 -19.23 -7.12 0.56
N ALA A 184 -18.26 -6.49 1.23
CA ALA A 184 -18.09 -6.56 2.68
C ALA A 184 -19.17 -5.81 3.50
N GLY A 185 -20.04 -5.02 2.86
CA GLY A 185 -21.11 -4.26 3.52
C GLY A 185 -21.19 -2.79 3.11
N ASP A 186 -21.92 -2.01 3.91
CA ASP A 186 -22.14 -0.58 3.70
C ASP A 186 -21.20 0.27 4.57
N PHE A 187 -20.57 1.28 3.96
CA PHE A 187 -19.59 2.12 4.62
C PHE A 187 -19.76 3.59 4.26
N VAL A 188 -19.34 4.46 5.17
CA VAL A 188 -19.03 5.84 4.82
C VAL A 188 -17.59 5.88 4.30
N ALA A 189 -17.43 6.39 3.09
CA ALA A 189 -16.18 6.43 2.36
C ALA A 189 -15.71 7.86 2.13
N ARG A 190 -14.39 8.02 2.04
CA ARG A 190 -13.74 9.15 1.38
C ARG A 190 -13.32 8.69 -0.01
N ARG A 191 -13.64 9.48 -1.03
CA ARG A 191 -13.23 9.23 -2.41
C ARG A 191 -12.02 10.08 -2.76
N TYR A 192 -11.08 9.49 -3.47
CA TYR A 192 -9.88 10.15 -3.99
C TYR A 192 -9.69 9.82 -5.47
N ALA A 193 -9.19 10.78 -6.24
CA ALA A 193 -8.59 10.51 -7.55
C ALA A 193 -7.07 10.39 -7.38
N ILE A 194 -6.49 9.29 -7.85
CA ILE A 194 -5.05 9.00 -7.77
C ILE A 194 -4.48 8.89 -9.17
N ARG A 195 -3.40 9.62 -9.45
CA ARG A 195 -2.68 9.56 -10.71
C ARG A 195 -1.20 9.30 -10.44
N TRP A 196 -0.73 8.11 -10.83
CA TRP A 196 0.68 7.72 -10.66
C TRP A 196 1.60 8.32 -11.73
N ARG A 197 1.06 8.70 -12.89
CA ARG A 197 1.79 9.34 -13.99
C ARG A 197 0.92 10.35 -14.72
N ASP A 198 1.51 11.44 -15.18
CA ASP A 198 0.79 12.52 -15.86
C ASP A 198 0.09 12.07 -17.16
N ASP A 199 0.63 11.05 -17.83
CA ASP A 199 0.09 10.48 -19.05
C ASP A 199 -0.97 9.39 -18.81
N TRP A 200 -1.29 9.07 -17.55
CA TRP A 200 -2.28 8.05 -17.19
C TRP A 200 -3.57 8.69 -16.66
N PRO A 201 -4.75 8.10 -16.95
CA PRO A 201 -5.99 8.54 -16.31
C PRO A 201 -5.87 8.34 -14.79
N ALA A 202 -6.58 9.17 -14.02
CA ALA A 202 -6.65 8.97 -12.59
C ALA A 202 -7.54 7.76 -12.26
N ALA A 203 -7.17 6.95 -11.27
CA ALA A 203 -8.03 5.96 -10.68
C ALA A 203 -8.92 6.61 -9.60
N ASP A 204 -10.16 6.15 -9.50
CA ASP A 204 -11.01 6.45 -8.36
C ASP A 204 -10.75 5.41 -7.27
N LEU A 205 -10.41 5.89 -6.08
CA LEU A 205 -10.20 5.10 -4.87
C LEU A 205 -11.19 5.53 -3.80
N TRP A 206 -11.87 4.55 -3.21
CA TRP A 206 -12.69 4.73 -2.01
C TRP A 206 -12.04 4.04 -0.83
N VAL A 207 -11.90 4.80 0.26
CA VAL A 207 -11.39 4.30 1.54
C VAL A 207 -12.41 4.57 2.64
N ARG A 208 -12.45 3.70 3.65
CA ARG A 208 -13.31 3.88 4.82
C ARG A 208 -12.91 5.13 5.58
N ASP A 209 -13.91 5.94 5.92
CA ASP A 209 -13.72 7.24 6.56
C ASP A 209 -13.01 7.17 7.92
N SER A 210 -13.17 6.06 8.67
CA SER A 210 -12.63 5.91 10.02
C SER A 210 -11.16 5.56 10.10
N ASP A 211 -10.65 4.77 9.14
CA ASP A 211 -9.38 4.05 9.32
C ASP A 211 -8.62 3.78 8.01
N PHE A 212 -9.05 4.39 6.90
CA PHE A 212 -8.42 4.26 5.58
C PHE A 212 -8.41 2.83 5.02
N THR A 213 -9.26 1.92 5.52
CA THR A 213 -9.44 0.61 4.90
C THR A 213 -9.87 0.77 3.45
N PHE A 214 -9.24 0.06 2.52
CA PHE A 214 -9.65 -0.02 1.13
C PHE A 214 -11.10 -0.48 1.04
N LEU A 215 -11.91 0.19 0.22
CA LEU A 215 -13.28 -0.24 -0.06
C LEU A 215 -13.46 -0.62 -1.53
N ARG A 216 -13.05 0.25 -2.44
CA ARG A 216 -13.19 0.03 -3.88
C ARG A 216 -12.14 0.82 -4.65
N MET A 217 -11.69 0.29 -5.79
CA MET A 217 -10.96 1.06 -6.79
C MET A 217 -11.47 0.74 -8.19
N ARG A 218 -11.53 1.78 -9.02
CA ARG A 218 -11.83 1.69 -10.46
C ARG A 218 -10.82 2.54 -11.22
N TRP A 219 -10.38 2.04 -12.36
CA TRP A 219 -9.41 2.76 -13.17
C TRP A 219 -9.67 2.52 -14.64
N ASP A 220 -9.89 3.59 -15.41
CA ASP A 220 -10.27 3.50 -16.83
C ASP A 220 -9.20 2.82 -17.72
N GLN A 221 -7.99 2.62 -17.21
CA GLN A 221 -6.91 1.93 -17.91
C GLN A 221 -7.09 0.40 -17.93
N VAL A 222 -7.90 -0.17 -17.02
CA VAL A 222 -8.13 -1.62 -16.91
C VAL A 222 -9.63 -1.91 -16.73
N SER A 223 -10.11 -3.06 -17.20
CA SER A 223 -11.50 -3.48 -16.97
C SER A 223 -11.75 -4.06 -15.58
N THR A 224 -10.68 -4.27 -14.79
CA THR A 224 -10.75 -4.82 -13.45
C THR A 224 -11.35 -3.82 -12.46
N VAL A 225 -12.35 -4.28 -11.71
CA VAL A 225 -12.87 -3.60 -10.53
C VAL A 225 -12.31 -4.30 -9.30
N TYR A 226 -11.81 -3.51 -8.36
CA TYR A 226 -11.28 -4.01 -7.10
C TYR A 226 -12.23 -3.62 -5.98
N GLU A 227 -12.59 -4.58 -5.13
CA GLU A 227 -13.62 -4.37 -4.11
C GLU A 227 -13.35 -5.15 -2.84
N LEU A 228 -13.56 -4.53 -1.68
CA LEU A 228 -13.47 -5.18 -0.38
C LEU A 228 -14.58 -6.23 -0.24
N THR A 229 -14.18 -7.49 -0.02
CA THR A 229 -15.08 -8.64 0.08
C THR A 229 -15.26 -9.13 1.50
N SER A 230 -14.29 -8.90 2.39
CA SER A 230 -14.44 -9.16 3.82
C SER A 230 -13.56 -8.24 4.64
N VAL A 231 -13.99 -7.93 5.87
CA VAL A 231 -13.17 -7.24 6.85
C VAL A 231 -13.57 -7.61 8.27
N THR A 232 -12.56 -7.74 9.13
CA THR A 232 -12.70 -8.04 10.55
C THR A 232 -11.82 -7.06 11.32
N THR A 233 -12.38 -6.43 12.36
CA THR A 233 -11.61 -5.58 13.27
C THR A 233 -10.88 -6.46 14.29
N LEU A 234 -9.62 -6.16 14.54
CA LEU A 234 -8.84 -6.76 15.61
C LEU A 234 -8.97 -5.89 16.88
N PRO A 235 -9.25 -6.49 18.05
CA PRO A 235 -9.37 -5.77 19.30
C PRO A 235 -8.01 -5.24 19.78
#